data_AF-N6TDT3-F1
#
_entry.id   AF-N6TDT3-F1
#
_cell.length_a   1.000
_cell.length_b   1.000
_cell.length_c   1.000
_cell.angle_alpha   90.00
_cell.angle_beta   90.00
_cell.angle_gamma   90.00
#
_symmetry.space_group_name_H-M   'P 1'
#
loop_
_entity.id
_entity.type
_entity.pdbx_description
1 polymer ?
#
loop_
_entity_poly.entity_id
_entity_poly.type
_entity_poly.pdbx_seq_one_letter_code
_entity_poly.pdbx_strand_id
1 'polypeptide(L)'
;MNLCKIPVPVEDVVGDNRWLSLHNRFLSEIQEKDADVIFIGDSIIQGLQHTDVWDDLFVPLHCLNFGIHRDRVENVLWRVQNGELDNVKPKTLLPRGQNPNALRDKLAKVNELLKPSLANMPKLELVSIDKGFIQPDGTISHHDMHDYLLLTNTGCKQAFEPVYELILQLLQEGESEVEFTHSD
;
A
#
# COMPACT_ATOMS: atom_id res chain seq x y z
N MET A 1 -10.40 16.07 -17.92
CA MET A 1 -9.25 15.96 -17.01
C MET A 1 -9.49 14.81 -16.05
N ASN A 2 -8.50 13.94 -15.81
CA ASN A 2 -8.64 12.84 -14.86
C ASN A 2 -8.36 13.39 -13.45
N LEU A 3 -9.41 13.62 -12.67
CA LEU A 3 -9.33 14.23 -11.32
C LEU A 3 -8.47 13.39 -10.35
N CYS A 4 -8.40 12.06 -10.53
CA CYS A 4 -7.58 11.17 -9.71
C CYS A 4 -6.05 11.39 -9.85
N LYS A 5 -5.63 12.29 -10.75
CA LYS A 5 -4.21 12.66 -10.92
C LYS A 5 -3.83 13.97 -10.23
N ILE A 6 -4.82 14.71 -9.70
CA ILE A 6 -4.56 15.98 -9.04
C ILE A 6 -4.42 15.70 -7.54
N PRO A 7 -3.27 15.98 -6.93
CA PRO A 7 -3.07 15.80 -5.49
C PRO A 7 -3.96 16.77 -4.71
N VAL A 8 -4.84 16.25 -3.86
CA VAL A 8 -5.77 17.06 -3.06
C VAL A 8 -5.86 16.47 -1.64
N PRO A 9 -5.76 17.29 -0.57
CA PRO A 9 -5.97 16.82 0.79
C PRO A 9 -7.44 16.46 1.02
N VAL A 10 -7.74 15.64 2.03
CA VAL A 10 -9.14 15.38 2.39
C VAL A 10 -9.74 16.64 3.01
N GLU A 11 -10.89 17.08 2.47
CA GLU A 11 -11.66 18.16 3.06
C GLU A 11 -12.24 17.73 4.42
N ASP A 12 -11.98 18.52 5.45
CA ASP A 12 -12.49 18.25 6.79
C ASP A 12 -13.94 18.73 6.93
N VAL A 13 -14.86 17.83 6.59
CA VAL A 13 -16.30 18.09 6.68
C VAL A 13 -16.80 18.04 8.14
N VAL A 14 -16.04 17.40 9.04
CA VAL A 14 -16.44 17.18 10.44
C VAL A 14 -15.89 18.28 11.36
N GLY A 15 -14.74 18.87 11.02
CA GLY A 15 -14.07 19.93 11.77
C GLY A 15 -13.11 19.42 12.85
N ASP A 16 -12.77 18.13 12.86
CA ASP A 16 -11.89 17.52 13.87
C ASP A 16 -10.41 17.45 13.44
N ASN A 17 -10.12 17.83 12.20
CA ASN A 17 -8.81 17.82 11.57
C ASN A 17 -8.07 16.48 11.69
N ARG A 18 -8.81 15.36 11.78
CA ARG A 18 -8.24 14.04 12.04
C ARG A 18 -7.29 13.59 10.95
N TRP A 19 -7.64 13.85 9.69
CA TRP A 19 -6.84 13.44 8.53
C TRP A 19 -5.46 14.12 8.53
N LEU A 20 -5.42 15.45 8.72
CA LEU A 20 -4.17 16.19 8.78
C LEU A 20 -3.36 15.85 10.04
N SER A 21 -4.03 15.56 11.15
CA SER A 21 -3.36 15.12 12.38
C SER A 21 -2.66 13.77 12.20
N LEU A 22 -3.27 12.84 11.46
CA LEU A 22 -2.64 11.57 11.09
C LEU A 22 -1.44 11.78 10.17
N HIS A 23 -1.56 12.63 9.14
CA HIS A 23 -0.46 13.00 8.26
C HIS A 23 0.73 13.57 9.04
N ASN A 24 0.49 14.55 9.91
CA ASN A 24 1.56 15.16 10.72
C ASN A 24 2.22 14.14 11.66
N ARG A 25 1.43 13.23 12.25
CA ARG A 25 1.98 12.13 13.06
C ARG A 25 2.90 11.24 12.23
N PHE A 26 2.52 10.90 11.00
CA PHE A 26 3.37 10.10 10.12
C PHE A 26 4.67 10.83 9.77
N LEU A 27 4.64 12.13 9.51
CA LEU A 27 5.86 12.93 9.32
C LEU A 27 6.79 12.88 10.53
N SER A 28 6.25 12.95 11.74
CA SER A 28 7.05 12.77 12.97
C SER A 28 7.59 11.35 13.09
N GLU A 29 6.79 10.32 12.80
CA GLU A 29 7.23 8.92 12.87
C GLU A 29 8.36 8.62 11.87
N ILE A 30 8.36 9.22 10.67
CA ILE A 30 9.46 9.10 9.70
C ILE A 30 10.75 9.73 10.25
N GLN A 31 10.66 10.84 10.98
CA GLN A 31 11.83 11.52 11.53
C GLN A 31 12.40 10.82 12.75
N GLU A 32 11.54 10.17 13.55
CA GLU A 32 11.94 9.51 14.79
C GLU A 32 12.37 8.07 14.59
N LYS A 33 11.84 7.38 13.57
CA LYS A 33 12.09 5.95 13.33
C LYS A 33 12.85 5.75 12.02
N ASP A 34 13.99 5.08 12.10
CA ASP A 34 14.73 4.59 10.93
C ASP A 34 14.00 3.36 10.37
N ALA A 35 13.05 3.61 9.47
CA ALA A 35 12.25 2.58 8.83
C ALA A 35 12.80 2.23 7.44
N ASP A 36 13.01 0.94 7.19
CA ASP A 36 13.50 0.44 5.91
C ASP A 36 12.41 0.41 4.83
N VAL A 37 11.16 0.22 5.25
CA VAL A 37 10.00 0.10 4.35
C VAL A 37 8.79 0.85 4.90
N ILE A 38 8.15 1.65 4.05
CA ILE A 38 6.93 2.38 4.38
C ILE A 38 5.76 1.87 3.52
N PHE A 39 4.68 1.48 4.18
CA PHE A 39 3.42 1.10 3.56
C PHE A 39 2.50 2.32 3.55
N ILE A 40 2.17 2.85 2.37
CA ILE A 40 1.15 3.88 2.24
C ILE A 40 -0.12 3.31 1.62
N GLY A 41 -1.28 3.77 2.10
CA GLY A 41 -2.53 3.48 1.40
C GLY A 41 -3.78 3.82 2.19
N ASP A 42 -4.83 3.05 1.91
CA ASP A 42 -6.18 3.29 2.41
C ASP A 42 -6.51 2.44 3.64
N SER A 43 -7.80 2.16 3.83
CA SER A 43 -8.33 1.30 4.89
C SER A 43 -7.75 -0.11 4.92
N ILE A 44 -7.32 -0.67 3.79
CA ILE A 44 -6.73 -2.02 3.77
C ILE A 44 -5.35 -2.00 4.39
N ILE A 45 -4.53 -1.02 4.00
CA ILE A 45 -3.21 -0.83 4.58
C ILE A 45 -3.34 -0.50 6.07
N GLN A 46 -4.26 0.39 6.44
CA GLN A 46 -4.53 0.68 7.85
C GLN A 46 -4.95 -0.57 8.64
N GLY A 47 -5.84 -1.38 8.07
CA GLY A 47 -6.34 -2.60 8.71
C GLY A 47 -5.26 -3.65 8.90
N LEU A 48 -4.28 -3.74 7.99
CA LEU A 48 -3.16 -4.69 8.08
C LEU A 48 -2.41 -4.56 9.42
N GLN A 49 -2.23 -3.33 9.92
CA GLN A 49 -1.52 -3.06 11.18
C GLN A 49 -2.18 -3.74 12.40
N HIS A 50 -3.44 -4.16 12.30
CA HIS A 50 -4.19 -4.79 13.39
C HIS A 50 -4.32 -6.31 13.21
N THR A 51 -3.46 -6.92 12.39
CA THR A 51 -3.49 -8.36 12.11
C THR A 51 -2.18 -9.01 12.54
N ASP A 52 -2.25 -10.29 12.94
CA ASP A 52 -1.08 -11.09 13.30
C ASP A 52 -0.04 -11.13 12.17
N VAL A 53 -0.49 -10.99 10.91
CA VAL A 53 0.38 -10.92 9.73
C VAL A 53 1.36 -9.75 9.81
N TRP A 54 0.91 -8.61 10.34
CA TRP A 54 1.78 -7.44 10.48
C TRP A 54 2.81 -7.64 11.56
N ASP A 55 2.38 -8.14 12.71
CA ASP A 55 3.26 -8.39 13.86
C ASP A 55 4.30 -9.47 13.55
N ASP A 56 3.92 -10.51 12.81
CA ASP A 56 4.81 -11.62 12.47
C ASP A 56 5.77 -11.28 11.32
N LEU A 57 5.32 -10.55 10.29
CA LEU A 57 6.09 -10.37 9.04
C LEU A 57 6.72 -8.99 8.89
N PHE A 58 6.04 -7.91 9.27
CA PHE A 58 6.45 -6.55 8.92
C PHE A 58 7.07 -5.78 10.08
N VAL A 59 6.68 -6.08 11.33
CA VAL A 59 7.34 -5.52 12.51
C VAL A 59 8.83 -5.88 12.58
N PRO A 60 9.26 -7.13 12.32
CA PRO A 60 10.69 -7.48 12.33
C PRO A 60 11.51 -6.80 11.24
N LEU A 61 10.87 -6.33 10.17
CA LEU A 61 11.49 -5.60 9.05
C LEU A 61 11.45 -4.07 9.24
N HIS A 62 11.17 -3.60 10.47
CA HIS A 62 11.06 -2.18 10.81
C HIS A 62 10.14 -1.38 9.86
N CYS A 63 9.05 -2.00 9.43
CA CYS A 63 8.12 -1.36 8.50
C CYS A 63 7.22 -0.32 9.21
N LEU A 64 6.89 0.78 8.52
CA LEU A 64 5.87 1.74 8.96
C LEU A 64 4.59 1.62 8.15
N ASN A 65 3.46 1.89 8.79
CA ASN A 65 2.12 1.82 8.18
C ASN A 65 1.44 3.19 8.17
N PHE A 66 1.38 3.81 6.99
CA PHE A 66 0.71 5.08 6.71
C PHE A 66 -0.61 4.85 5.97
N GLY A 67 -1.38 3.87 6.45
CA GLY A 67 -2.76 3.64 6.03
C GLY A 67 -3.72 4.66 6.65
N ILE A 68 -4.49 5.36 5.83
CA ILE A 68 -5.57 6.24 6.29
C ILE A 68 -6.90 5.77 5.69
N HIS A 69 -7.87 5.53 6.56
CA HIS A 69 -9.22 5.15 6.14
C HIS A 69 -9.80 6.17 5.14
N ARG A 70 -10.45 5.66 4.07
CA ARG A 70 -11.09 6.44 2.97
C ARG A 70 -10.16 7.22 2.05
N ASP A 71 -8.85 7.10 2.21
CA ASP A 71 -7.93 7.71 1.25
C ASP A 71 -8.21 7.22 -0.17
N ARG A 72 -8.26 8.18 -1.10
CA ARG A 72 -8.30 7.93 -2.54
C ARG A 72 -6.92 8.22 -3.13
N VAL A 73 -6.76 7.89 -4.41
CA VAL A 73 -5.49 8.07 -5.14
C VAL A 73 -4.99 9.51 -5.04
N GLU A 74 -5.87 10.50 -5.18
CA GLU A 74 -5.52 11.92 -5.06
C GLU A 74 -5.03 12.32 -3.65
N ASN A 75 -5.52 11.67 -2.61
CA ASN A 75 -5.16 11.97 -1.22
C ASN A 75 -3.79 11.38 -0.89
N VAL A 76 -3.58 10.12 -1.29
CA VAL A 76 -2.28 9.46 -1.18
C VAL A 76 -1.23 10.26 -1.95
N LEU A 77 -1.53 10.70 -3.18
CA LEU A 77 -0.61 11.51 -3.99
C LEU A 77 -0.25 12.83 -3.30
N TRP A 78 -1.22 13.50 -2.68
CA TRP A 78 -0.94 14.69 -1.90
C TRP A 78 -0.01 14.39 -0.72
N ARG A 79 -0.25 13.32 0.04
CA ARG A 79 0.61 12.93 1.17
C ARG A 79 2.04 12.64 0.75
N VAL A 80 2.22 11.91 -0.35
CA VAL A 80 3.53 11.64 -0.98
C VAL A 80 4.27 12.95 -1.26
N GLN A 81 3.60 13.91 -1.91
CA GLN A 81 4.21 15.20 -2.27
C GLN A 81 4.49 16.11 -1.07
N ASN A 82 3.83 15.87 0.06
CA ASN A 82 4.02 16.63 1.28
C ASN A 82 4.92 15.90 2.29
N GLY A 83 5.83 15.06 1.78
CA GLY A 83 6.97 14.56 2.55
C GLY A 83 6.76 13.20 3.21
N GLU A 84 5.61 12.54 3.03
CA GLU A 84 5.44 11.19 3.61
C GLU A 84 6.32 10.13 2.93
N LEU A 85 6.78 10.37 1.70
CA LEU A 85 7.40 9.33 0.88
C LEU A 85 8.48 9.85 -0.08
N ASP A 86 9.48 10.58 0.39
CA ASP A 86 10.63 10.95 -0.45
C ASP A 86 11.37 9.71 -1.04
N ASN A 87 11.06 8.47 -0.59
CA ASN A 87 11.63 7.21 -1.11
C ASN A 87 10.68 5.97 -1.09
N VAL A 88 9.47 5.98 -1.70
CA VAL A 88 8.54 4.80 -1.60
C VAL A 88 8.10 4.14 -2.89
N LYS A 89 7.80 2.83 -2.76
CA LYS A 89 7.31 1.87 -3.78
C LYS A 89 5.79 1.61 -3.65
N PRO A 90 4.95 1.97 -4.66
CA PRO A 90 3.49 1.81 -4.65
C PRO A 90 3.03 0.38 -5.01
N LYS A 91 1.91 -0.06 -4.41
CA LYS A 91 1.29 -1.39 -4.63
C LYS A 91 0.05 -1.32 -5.53
N THR A 92 -0.37 -2.46 -6.09
CA THR A 92 -1.64 -2.54 -6.84
C THR A 92 -2.86 -2.35 -5.92
N LEU A 93 -3.97 -1.89 -6.52
CA LEU A 93 -5.25 -1.77 -5.84
C LEU A 93 -6.00 -3.10 -5.82
N LEU A 94 -6.52 -3.50 -4.67
CA LEU A 94 -7.31 -4.72 -4.51
C LEU A 94 -8.75 -4.56 -5.03
N PRO A 95 -9.37 -5.62 -5.59
CA PRO A 95 -10.77 -5.62 -6.00
C PRO A 95 -11.71 -5.49 -4.80
N ARG A 96 -12.93 -4.97 -5.03
CA ARG A 96 -13.94 -4.70 -3.98
C ARG A 96 -15.35 -5.22 -4.32
N GLY A 97 -16.11 -5.62 -3.31
CA GLY A 97 -17.49 -6.11 -3.39
C GLY A 97 -17.58 -7.59 -3.77
N GLN A 98 -18.65 -8.31 -3.40
CA GLN A 98 -18.77 -9.78 -3.53
C GLN A 98 -18.87 -10.30 -4.97
N ASN A 99 -19.62 -9.60 -5.83
CA ASN A 99 -19.89 -10.00 -7.22
C ASN A 99 -19.17 -9.08 -8.23
N PRO A 100 -18.98 -9.52 -9.50
CA PRO A 100 -18.50 -8.65 -10.57
C PRO A 100 -19.30 -7.35 -10.62
N ASN A 101 -18.60 -6.22 -10.66
CA ASN A 101 -19.21 -4.91 -10.60
C ASN A 101 -18.31 -3.84 -11.27
N ALA A 102 -18.90 -2.71 -11.62
CA ALA A 102 -18.21 -1.62 -12.29
C ALA A 102 -17.01 -1.04 -11.51
N LEU A 103 -16.99 -1.18 -10.17
CA LEU A 103 -15.87 -0.73 -9.36
C LEU A 103 -14.66 -1.67 -9.52
N ARG A 104 -14.85 -3.00 -9.61
CA ARG A 104 -13.77 -3.94 -9.91
C ARG A 104 -13.14 -3.66 -11.27
N ASP A 105 -13.95 -3.44 -12.29
CA ASP A 105 -13.47 -3.12 -13.64
C ASP A 105 -12.64 -1.83 -13.64
N LYS A 106 -13.09 -0.83 -12.88
CA LYS A 106 -12.37 0.43 -12.69
C LYS A 106 -11.03 0.22 -12.00
N LEU A 107 -10.97 -0.57 -10.92
CA LEU A 107 -9.74 -0.84 -10.16
C LEU A 107 -8.73 -1.63 -11.00
N ALA A 108 -9.19 -2.65 -11.72
CA ALA A 108 -8.36 -3.40 -12.67
C ALA A 108 -7.80 -2.49 -13.77
N LYS A 109 -8.63 -1.60 -14.33
CA LYS A 109 -8.18 -0.64 -15.34
C LYS A 109 -7.14 0.34 -14.78
N VAL A 110 -7.27 0.75 -13.52
CA VAL A 110 -6.26 1.59 -12.85
C VAL A 110 -4.95 0.83 -12.69
N ASN A 111 -4.97 -0.43 -12.22
CA ASN A 111 -3.76 -1.26 -12.11
C ASN A 111 -3.05 -1.43 -13.47
N GLU A 112 -3.81 -1.65 -14.55
CA GLU A 112 -3.26 -1.73 -15.91
C GLU A 112 -2.63 -0.41 -16.40
N LEU A 113 -3.20 0.74 -16.05
CA LEU A 113 -2.67 2.05 -16.42
C LEU A 113 -1.46 2.47 -15.58
N LEU A 114 -1.34 1.94 -14.36
CA LEU A 114 -0.19 2.17 -13.49
C LEU A 114 1.06 1.49 -14.06
N LYS A 115 0.98 0.23 -14.49
CA LYS A 115 2.11 -0.53 -15.06
C LYS A 115 3.04 0.27 -16.00
N PRO A 116 2.56 0.87 -17.11
CA PRO A 116 3.42 1.60 -18.04
C PRO A 116 3.87 2.97 -17.50
N SER A 117 3.08 3.61 -16.63
CA SER A 117 3.42 4.92 -16.06
C SER A 117 4.57 4.83 -15.06
N LEU A 118 4.72 3.65 -14.44
CA LEU A 118 5.73 3.35 -13.42
C LEU A 118 7.03 2.77 -14.02
N ALA A 119 7.00 2.28 -15.26
CA ALA A 119 8.16 1.67 -15.93
C ALA A 119 9.37 2.61 -16.14
N ASN A 120 9.17 3.93 -16.06
CA ASN A 120 10.24 4.93 -16.18
C ASN A 120 10.84 5.36 -14.83
N MET A 121 10.44 4.72 -13.73
CA MET A 121 10.93 5.02 -12.39
C MET A 121 11.73 3.80 -11.88
N PRO A 122 13.07 3.79 -12.00
CA PRO A 122 13.89 2.59 -11.78
C PRO A 122 13.88 2.09 -10.32
N LYS A 123 13.43 2.91 -9.37
CA LYS A 123 13.27 2.53 -7.95
C LYS A 123 11.86 2.02 -7.62
N LEU A 124 11.01 1.83 -8.61
CA LEU A 124 9.58 1.60 -8.44
C LEU A 124 9.15 0.24 -9.02
N GLU A 125 8.61 -0.62 -8.18
CA GLU A 125 8.12 -1.94 -8.60
C GLU A 125 6.65 -2.10 -8.22
N LEU A 126 5.84 -2.56 -9.18
CA LEU A 126 4.41 -2.78 -8.97
C LEU A 126 4.14 -4.22 -8.56
N VAL A 127 3.72 -4.41 -7.30
CA VAL A 127 3.39 -5.73 -6.76
C VAL A 127 1.90 -6.01 -6.92
N SER A 128 1.57 -7.13 -7.59
CA SER A 128 0.18 -7.60 -7.73
C SER A 128 -0.25 -8.38 -6.50
N ILE A 129 -1.16 -7.82 -5.70
CA ILE A 129 -1.65 -8.42 -4.44
C ILE A 129 -3.08 -8.95 -4.56
N ASP A 130 -3.71 -8.80 -5.73
CA ASP A 130 -5.11 -9.14 -6.01
C ASP A 130 -5.33 -10.59 -6.49
N LYS A 131 -4.24 -11.33 -6.73
CA LYS A 131 -4.31 -12.70 -7.25
C LYS A 131 -4.96 -13.65 -6.24
N GLY A 132 -5.86 -14.48 -6.74
CA GLY A 132 -6.49 -15.56 -5.98
C GLY A 132 -7.70 -15.16 -5.12
N PHE A 133 -8.06 -13.87 -5.04
CA PHE A 133 -9.28 -13.45 -4.32
C PHE A 133 -10.56 -13.70 -5.09
N ILE A 134 -10.50 -13.64 -6.43
CA ILE A 134 -11.64 -13.89 -7.30
C ILE A 134 -11.66 -15.38 -7.65
N GLN A 135 -12.72 -16.07 -7.23
CA GLN A 135 -12.95 -17.48 -7.48
C GLN A 135 -13.34 -17.73 -8.96
N PRO A 136 -13.28 -18.99 -9.46
CA PRO A 136 -13.67 -19.30 -10.83
C PRO A 136 -15.11 -18.91 -11.21
N ASP A 137 -16.00 -18.84 -10.23
CA ASP A 137 -17.39 -18.39 -10.39
C ASP A 137 -17.54 -16.85 -10.38
N GLY A 138 -16.44 -16.12 -10.17
CA GLY A 138 -16.38 -14.66 -10.12
C GLY A 138 -16.63 -14.04 -8.74
N THR A 139 -16.91 -14.85 -7.71
CA THR A 139 -17.19 -14.39 -6.35
C THR A 139 -15.90 -14.17 -5.53
N ILE A 140 -16.02 -13.45 -4.41
CA ILE A 140 -14.98 -13.35 -3.36
C ILE A 140 -15.47 -14.09 -2.12
N SER A 141 -14.59 -14.87 -1.49
CA SER A 141 -14.91 -15.58 -0.25
C SER A 141 -15.03 -14.62 0.93
N HIS A 142 -16.07 -14.81 1.75
CA HIS A 142 -16.17 -14.10 3.03
C HIS A 142 -15.10 -14.54 4.05
N HIS A 143 -14.45 -15.69 3.83
CA HIS A 143 -13.30 -16.11 4.62
C HIS A 143 -12.05 -15.28 4.32
N ASP A 144 -11.97 -14.66 3.15
CA ASP A 144 -10.83 -13.82 2.74
C ASP A 144 -11.13 -12.34 3.01
N MET A 145 -12.37 -11.92 2.78
CA MET A 145 -12.87 -10.57 3.05
C MET A 145 -14.20 -10.63 3.78
N HIS A 146 -14.23 -10.35 5.08
CA HIS A 146 -15.41 -10.56 5.92
C HIS A 146 -16.64 -9.74 5.50
N ASP A 147 -16.41 -8.53 4.99
CA ASP A 147 -17.42 -7.61 4.47
C ASP A 147 -17.23 -7.36 2.95
N TYR A 148 -16.43 -8.19 2.28
CA TYR A 148 -16.06 -8.07 0.87
C TYR A 148 -15.28 -6.78 0.52
N LEU A 149 -14.63 -6.18 1.52
CA LEU A 149 -13.76 -5.01 1.40
C LEU A 149 -12.49 -5.16 2.24
N LEU A 150 -12.66 -5.41 3.53
CA LEU A 150 -11.61 -5.56 4.52
C LEU A 150 -11.20 -7.02 4.63
N LEU A 151 -9.90 -7.24 4.58
CA LEU A 151 -9.31 -8.57 4.65
C LEU A 151 -9.46 -9.17 6.05
N THR A 152 -9.66 -10.48 6.09
CA THR A 152 -9.46 -11.29 7.30
C THR A 152 -7.97 -11.58 7.49
N ASN A 153 -7.55 -12.22 8.60
CA ASN A 153 -6.17 -12.69 8.74
C ASN A 153 -5.76 -13.64 7.59
N THR A 154 -6.66 -14.51 7.13
CA THR A 154 -6.42 -15.39 5.97
C THR A 154 -6.20 -14.57 4.70
N GLY A 155 -7.08 -13.60 4.44
CA GLY A 155 -6.93 -12.70 3.30
C GLY A 155 -5.66 -11.86 3.37
N CYS A 156 -5.28 -11.36 4.54
CA CYS A 156 -4.04 -10.63 4.74
C CYS A 156 -2.82 -11.49 4.41
N LYS A 157 -2.77 -12.75 4.87
CA LYS A 157 -1.66 -13.66 4.51
C LYS A 157 -1.56 -13.82 3.00
N GLN A 158 -2.67 -14.15 2.35
CA GLN A 158 -2.70 -14.34 0.90
C GLN A 158 -2.26 -13.09 0.11
N ALA A 159 -2.66 -11.89 0.54
CA ALA A 159 -2.29 -10.65 -0.14
C ALA A 159 -0.85 -10.21 0.14
N PHE A 160 -0.36 -10.38 1.38
CA PHE A 160 0.85 -9.71 1.85
C PHE A 160 2.06 -10.62 2.02
N GLU A 161 1.90 -11.95 2.04
CA GLU A 161 3.02 -12.89 2.04
C GLU A 161 3.91 -12.74 0.78
N PRO A 162 3.36 -12.62 -0.45
CA PRO A 162 4.18 -12.34 -1.63
C PRO A 162 4.90 -10.98 -1.56
N VAL A 163 4.30 -10.01 -0.85
CA VAL A 163 4.92 -8.69 -0.65
C VAL A 163 6.09 -8.79 0.32
N TYR A 164 5.92 -9.57 1.39
CA TYR A 164 6.98 -9.85 2.35
C TYR A 164 8.17 -10.55 1.69
N GLU A 165 7.93 -11.60 0.90
CA GLU A 165 9.00 -12.29 0.15
C GLU A 165 9.78 -11.34 -0.77
N LEU A 166 9.06 -10.47 -1.49
CA LEU A 166 9.69 -9.49 -2.36
C LEU A 166 10.50 -8.44 -1.58
N ILE A 167 9.98 -7.96 -0.45
CA ILE A 167 10.72 -7.04 0.43
C ILE A 167 12.01 -7.69 0.90
N LEU A 168 11.97 -8.95 1.35
CA LEU A 168 13.18 -9.67 1.75
C LEU A 168 14.21 -9.76 0.62
N GLN A 169 13.76 -10.10 -0.59
CA GLN A 169 14.64 -10.18 -1.74
C GLN A 169 15.30 -8.82 -2.04
N LEU A 170 14.51 -7.74 -2.03
CA LEU A 170 15.01 -6.38 -2.29
C LEU A 170 15.98 -5.87 -1.22
N LEU A 171 15.74 -6.22 0.05
CA LEU A 171 16.64 -5.86 1.14
C LEU A 171 17.99 -6.60 1.01
N GLN A 172 17.96 -7.88 0.63
CA GLN A 172 19.18 -8.67 0.38
C GLN A 172 19.98 -8.16 -0.83
N GLU A 173 19.31 -7.77 -1.91
CA GLU A 173 19.95 -7.20 -3.10
C GLU A 173 20.64 -5.87 -2.77
N GLY A 174 20.03 -5.01 -1.95
CA GLY A 174 20.60 -3.74 -1.52
C GLY A 174 21.85 -3.85 -0.64
N GLU A 175 21.97 -4.89 0.19
CA GLU A 175 23.17 -5.14 1.00
C GLU A 175 24.38 -5.54 0.13
N SER A 176 24.14 -6.29 -0.95
CA SER A 176 25.22 -6.78 -1.83
C SER A 176 25.90 -5.71 -2.68
N GLU A 177 25.27 -4.56 -2.92
CA GLU A 177 25.88 -3.43 -3.64
C GLU A 177 26.84 -2.61 -2.77
N VAL A 178 26.73 -2.68 -1.43
CA VAL A 178 27.55 -1.87 -0.51
C VAL A 178 28.93 -2.50 -0.25
N GLU A 179 29.11 -3.81 -0.46
CA GLU A 179 30.38 -4.51 -0.17
C GLU A 179 31.51 -4.32 -1.20
N PHE A 180 31.30 -3.62 -2.32
CA PHE A 180 32.33 -3.46 -3.38
C PHE A 180 32.85 -2.02 -3.58
N THR A 181 32.94 -1.22 -2.51
CA THR A 181 33.79 -0.01 -2.51
C THR A 181 34.82 -0.05 -1.38
N HIS A 182 35.61 -1.13 -1.32
CA HIS A 182 36.91 -1.04 -0.66
C HIS A 182 37.92 -0.44 -1.63
N SER A 183 38.36 0.74 -1.23
CA SER A 183 39.46 1.57 -1.73
C SER A 183 40.66 0.77 -2.22
N ASP A 184 41.16 1.15 -3.40
CA ASP A 184 42.57 1.12 -3.79
C ASP A 184 42.97 2.50 -4.34
#